data_AF-A0A380BUH4-F1
#
_entry.id   AF-A0A380BUH4-F1
#
_cell.length_a   1.000
_cell.length_b   1.000
_cell.length_c   1.000
_cell.angle_alpha   90.00
_cell.angle_beta   90.00
_cell.angle_gamma   90.00
#
_symmetry.space_group_name_H-M   'P 1'
#
loop_
_entity.id
_entity.type
_entity.pdbx_description
1 polymer ?
#
loop_
_entity_poly.entity_id
_entity_poly.type
_entity_poly.pdbx_seq_one_letter_code
_entity_poly.pdbx_strand_id
1 'polypeptide(L)'
;MQKKKINYFSEHTLLPNLDGKFCLFTSILRPQNLTENLIDIGKSIIPNSIEGLIHKDFIFNFQFRNFNRKDFSNGIKTKLDEIQASTCIYFPETINTENYNIQSFEKTQRLEEIFFENLLKYCKLNNNVNSQSKPSSLVKIISKYYSFDESLIQLPNLENQEENLDIRSARKILVQIFFNLLQYHDEDWVKSNISLLLEIANCNEDSLKEVYSTSKIYPNQLNQLKSNNELKRDIVEISEIKYSSEGKYLIKNLYEDVTKYSIRKDLVYKEFNEFIAEDRFITSKWLTIQIEDAFFNTDIHNITEHPFRVEILNIISSFRKKEYAELFQRLDDKKATLMLEVVTNENTKDDIFSIVTLEESDLKKLGKLVQEDNFSALLDKATDLLQQQIETEADFRHKHEIGTYIESLIREKLSDELQDRVSFGDKETEATNIQGGQDIVIFLDGNPVYFIEVKSRWNSQNSVSMSKLQLQRAVEENERYALCAVDITRYIGSNDRYRLSTEEILPLTKFVTKIGDTIKPLIEDNLEAEKQQDKSIHLIDYRGIIPQDIIQNGNDFDNFIELLSETINRNANVVKG
;
A
#
# COMPACT_ATOMS: atom_id res chain seq x y z
N MET A 1 -73.62 43.26 -43.50
CA MET A 1 -73.97 41.93 -42.96
C MET A 1 -72.83 41.31 -42.13
N GLN A 2 -71.58 41.34 -42.59
CA GLN A 2 -70.39 40.82 -41.88
C GLN A 2 -70.15 41.49 -40.51
N LYS A 3 -70.31 42.81 -40.39
CA LYS A 3 -70.16 43.55 -39.11
C LYS A 3 -71.18 43.13 -38.03
N LYS A 4 -72.42 42.80 -38.42
CA LYS A 4 -73.44 42.26 -37.48
C LYS A 4 -73.08 40.85 -36.99
N LYS A 5 -72.50 40.01 -37.86
CA LYS A 5 -72.02 38.67 -37.49
C LYS A 5 -70.82 38.74 -36.53
N ILE A 6 -69.85 39.62 -36.79
CA ILE A 6 -68.67 39.82 -35.92
C ILE A 6 -69.10 40.29 -34.52
N ASN A 7 -70.03 41.25 -34.44
CA ASN A 7 -70.57 41.70 -33.14
C ASN A 7 -71.23 40.53 -32.38
N TYR A 8 -72.01 39.69 -33.07
CA TYR A 8 -72.67 38.55 -32.46
C TYR A 8 -71.68 37.52 -31.87
N PHE A 9 -70.61 37.17 -32.61
CA PHE A 9 -69.55 36.30 -32.09
C PHE A 9 -68.65 36.97 -31.04
N SER A 10 -68.67 38.30 -30.95
CA SER A 10 -67.95 39.06 -29.91
C SER A 10 -68.74 39.16 -28.59
N GLU A 11 -70.06 39.02 -28.65
CA GLU A 11 -70.97 39.11 -27.49
C GLU A 11 -71.35 37.73 -26.94
N HIS A 12 -71.24 36.67 -27.74
CA HIS A 12 -71.62 35.30 -27.35
C HIS A 12 -70.49 34.30 -27.60
N THR A 13 -70.26 33.40 -26.63
CA THR A 13 -69.28 32.31 -26.71
C THR A 13 -69.78 31.22 -27.66
N LEU A 14 -69.43 31.33 -28.94
CA LEU A 14 -69.96 30.46 -30.01
C LEU A 14 -68.88 29.87 -30.90
N LEU A 15 -67.61 30.26 -30.73
CA LEU A 15 -66.50 29.74 -31.53
C LEU A 15 -65.74 28.69 -30.73
N PRO A 16 -65.71 27.41 -31.15
CA PRO A 16 -64.98 26.39 -30.43
C PRO A 16 -63.47 26.57 -30.59
N ASN A 17 -62.75 26.42 -29.48
CA ASN A 17 -61.29 26.28 -29.48
C ASN A 17 -60.87 24.85 -29.89
N LEU A 18 -59.56 24.57 -29.89
CA LEU A 18 -59.01 23.26 -30.25
C LEU A 18 -59.53 22.09 -29.41
N ASP A 19 -59.97 22.33 -28.17
CA ASP A 19 -60.55 21.30 -27.29
C ASP A 19 -62.09 21.31 -27.29
N GLY A 20 -62.71 22.07 -28.20
CA GLY A 20 -64.17 22.15 -28.36
C GLY A 20 -64.88 23.07 -27.35
N LYS A 21 -64.15 23.81 -26.50
CA LYS A 21 -64.72 24.79 -25.58
C LYS A 21 -65.14 26.05 -26.36
N PHE A 22 -66.37 26.52 -26.18
CA PHE A 22 -66.86 27.71 -26.88
C PHE A 22 -66.33 29.01 -26.26
N CYS A 23 -65.76 29.87 -27.11
CA CYS A 23 -65.09 31.11 -26.75
C CYS A 23 -65.67 32.32 -27.50
N LEU A 24 -65.36 33.53 -27.00
CA LEU A 24 -65.67 34.79 -27.68
C LEU A 24 -64.71 35.03 -28.85
N PHE A 25 -65.16 35.74 -29.88
CA PHE A 25 -64.31 36.19 -30.98
C PHE A 25 -63.13 37.05 -30.52
N THR A 26 -63.30 37.85 -29.48
CA THR A 26 -62.25 38.73 -28.94
C THR A 26 -61.12 37.99 -28.22
N SER A 27 -61.39 36.78 -27.72
CA SER A 27 -60.44 35.97 -26.96
C SER A 27 -59.77 34.86 -27.78
N ILE A 28 -60.19 34.65 -29.03
CA ILE A 28 -59.73 33.53 -29.85
C ILE A 28 -58.76 33.98 -30.94
N LEU A 29 -57.73 33.17 -31.18
CA LEU A 29 -56.66 33.43 -32.12
C LEU A 29 -56.64 32.37 -33.22
N ARG A 30 -56.18 32.75 -34.41
CA ARG A 30 -55.97 31.82 -35.52
C ARG A 30 -54.58 31.20 -35.42
N PRO A 31 -54.44 29.86 -35.34
CA PRO A 31 -53.13 29.23 -35.42
C PRO A 31 -52.51 29.45 -36.80
N GLN A 32 -51.26 29.91 -36.85
CA GLN A 32 -50.53 30.14 -38.09
C GLN A 32 -49.17 29.43 -38.04
N ASN A 33 -48.89 28.58 -39.04
CA ASN A 33 -47.60 27.88 -39.19
C ASN A 33 -47.24 26.95 -38.01
N LEU A 34 -48.21 26.48 -37.24
CA LEU A 34 -48.03 25.53 -36.14
C LEU A 34 -48.32 24.10 -36.62
N THR A 35 -47.46 23.16 -36.26
CA THR A 35 -47.69 21.72 -36.48
C THR A 35 -48.48 21.12 -35.32
N GLU A 36 -49.09 19.95 -35.51
CA GLU A 36 -49.79 19.22 -34.44
C GLU A 36 -48.83 18.95 -33.26
N ASN A 37 -47.60 18.51 -33.53
CA ASN A 37 -46.56 18.34 -32.51
C ASN A 37 -46.28 19.61 -31.69
N LEU A 38 -46.27 20.79 -32.32
CA LEU A 38 -46.08 22.06 -31.60
C LEU A 38 -47.28 22.37 -30.71
N ILE A 39 -48.49 22.12 -31.19
CA ILE A 39 -49.72 22.30 -30.41
C ILE A 39 -49.70 21.38 -29.19
N ASP A 40 -49.33 20.11 -29.35
CA ASP A 40 -49.27 19.12 -28.25
C ASP A 40 -48.24 19.51 -27.18
N ILE A 41 -47.04 19.94 -27.59
CA ILE A 41 -46.05 20.52 -26.67
C ILE A 41 -46.64 21.73 -25.94
N GLY A 42 -47.31 22.61 -26.68
CA GLY A 42 -47.93 23.82 -26.15
C GLY A 42 -49.02 23.53 -25.12
N LYS A 43 -49.83 22.47 -25.30
CA LYS A 43 -50.86 22.07 -24.32
C LYS A 43 -50.28 21.78 -22.95
N SER A 44 -49.03 21.29 -22.90
CA SER A 44 -48.34 20.96 -21.66
C SER A 44 -47.61 22.17 -21.05
N ILE A 45 -46.88 22.93 -21.88
CA ILE A 45 -46.03 24.04 -21.38
C ILE A 45 -46.83 25.33 -21.24
N ILE A 46 -47.61 25.71 -22.25
CA ILE A 46 -48.34 26.99 -22.34
C ILE A 46 -49.85 26.78 -22.58
N PRO A 47 -50.55 26.03 -21.70
CA PRO A 47 -51.94 25.63 -21.92
C PRO A 47 -52.85 26.83 -22.22
N ASN A 48 -52.74 27.91 -21.45
CA ASN A 48 -53.55 29.12 -21.62
C ASN A 48 -53.45 29.73 -23.02
N SER A 49 -52.26 29.69 -23.64
CA SER A 49 -52.05 30.21 -25.00
C SER A 49 -52.69 29.30 -26.05
N ILE A 50 -52.64 27.98 -25.84
CA ILE A 50 -53.21 26.98 -26.77
C ILE A 50 -54.73 26.89 -26.65
N GLU A 51 -55.30 27.02 -25.45
CA GLU A 51 -56.74 27.08 -25.23
C GLU A 51 -57.39 28.28 -25.95
N GLY A 52 -56.62 29.33 -26.25
CA GLY A 52 -57.05 30.49 -27.04
C GLY A 52 -57.11 30.26 -28.55
N LEU A 53 -56.73 29.08 -29.07
CA LEU A 53 -56.67 28.82 -30.51
C LEU A 53 -57.99 28.26 -31.06
N ILE A 54 -58.46 28.81 -32.19
CA ILE A 54 -59.70 28.38 -32.85
C ILE A 54 -59.56 27.01 -33.53
N HIS A 55 -60.63 26.20 -33.48
CA HIS A 55 -60.71 24.96 -34.25
C HIS A 55 -60.69 25.23 -35.76
N LYS A 56 -59.92 24.43 -36.51
CA LYS A 56 -59.69 24.62 -37.95
C LYS A 56 -60.96 24.73 -38.79
N ASP A 57 -61.99 23.95 -38.43
CA ASP A 57 -63.29 23.92 -39.14
C ASP A 57 -64.14 25.18 -38.91
N PHE A 58 -63.77 26.02 -37.95
CA PHE A 58 -64.50 27.23 -37.56
C PHE A 58 -63.77 28.53 -37.95
N ILE A 59 -62.73 28.43 -38.79
CA ILE A 59 -62.03 29.58 -39.37
C ILE A 59 -62.90 30.19 -40.48
N PHE A 60 -63.81 31.07 -40.09
CA PHE A 60 -64.63 31.85 -41.02
C PHE A 60 -63.84 33.00 -41.67
N ASN A 61 -64.45 33.69 -42.65
CA ASN A 61 -63.91 34.91 -43.28
C ASN A 61 -63.96 36.15 -42.34
N PHE A 62 -63.50 35.99 -41.09
CA PHE A 62 -63.28 37.07 -40.14
C PHE A 62 -61.79 37.36 -40.03
N GLN A 63 -61.43 38.60 -39.68
CA GLN A 63 -60.05 38.97 -39.39
C GLN A 63 -59.71 38.56 -37.96
N PHE A 64 -59.26 37.33 -37.78
CA PHE A 64 -58.69 36.86 -36.52
C PHE A 64 -57.27 37.43 -36.34
N ARG A 65 -56.89 37.66 -35.08
CA ARG A 65 -55.47 37.85 -34.74
C ARG A 65 -54.77 36.50 -34.87
N ASN A 66 -53.56 36.49 -35.40
CA ASN A 66 -52.79 35.27 -35.58
C ASN A 66 -51.98 34.96 -34.33
N PHE A 67 -51.74 33.66 -34.11
CA PHE A 67 -50.79 33.14 -33.15
C PHE A 67 -49.80 32.25 -33.92
N ASN A 68 -48.57 32.72 -34.06
CA ASN A 68 -47.53 32.09 -34.87
C ASN A 68 -46.41 31.46 -34.02
N ARG A 69 -45.34 30.94 -34.65
CA ARG A 69 -44.24 30.30 -33.91
C ARG A 69 -43.46 31.29 -33.04
N LYS A 70 -43.40 32.58 -33.39
CA LYS A 70 -42.77 33.62 -32.54
C LYS A 70 -43.58 33.86 -31.28
N ASP A 71 -44.91 33.94 -31.38
CA ASP A 71 -45.80 34.05 -30.23
C ASP A 71 -45.67 32.81 -29.32
N PHE A 72 -45.54 31.63 -29.93
CA PHE A 72 -45.29 30.37 -29.23
C PHE A 72 -43.97 30.40 -28.45
N SER A 73 -42.86 30.80 -29.08
CA SER A 73 -41.56 30.92 -28.42
C SER A 73 -41.57 31.94 -27.27
N ASN A 74 -42.23 33.08 -27.47
CA ASN A 74 -42.40 34.09 -26.43
C ASN A 74 -43.21 33.54 -25.25
N GLY A 75 -44.33 32.85 -25.53
CA GLY A 75 -45.15 32.22 -24.51
C GLY A 75 -44.37 31.21 -23.68
N ILE A 76 -43.58 30.35 -24.32
CA ILE A 76 -42.71 29.39 -23.60
C ILE A 76 -41.69 30.13 -22.74
N LYS A 77 -41.01 31.13 -23.29
CA LYS A 77 -40.03 31.90 -22.52
C LYS A 77 -40.65 32.54 -21.29
N THR A 78 -41.77 33.24 -21.47
CA THR A 78 -42.53 33.85 -20.36
C THR A 78 -42.91 32.82 -19.32
N LYS A 79 -43.40 31.64 -19.73
CA LYS A 79 -43.76 30.58 -18.79
C LYS A 79 -42.55 30.04 -18.02
N LEU A 80 -41.43 29.82 -18.68
CA LEU A 80 -40.20 29.34 -18.04
C LEU A 80 -39.68 30.37 -17.01
N ASP A 81 -39.77 31.66 -17.34
CA ASP A 81 -39.40 32.75 -16.44
C ASP A 81 -40.37 32.84 -15.23
N GLU A 82 -41.69 32.72 -15.46
CA GLU A 82 -42.74 32.73 -14.42
C GLU A 82 -42.54 31.65 -13.36
N ILE A 83 -42.18 30.43 -13.78
CA ILE A 83 -41.95 29.31 -12.86
C ILE A 83 -40.52 29.24 -12.35
N GLN A 84 -39.67 30.21 -12.72
CA GLN A 84 -38.24 30.23 -12.40
C GLN A 84 -37.51 28.94 -12.78
N ALA A 85 -37.83 28.38 -13.94
CA ALA A 85 -37.39 27.04 -14.35
C ALA A 85 -35.85 26.85 -14.30
N SER A 86 -35.07 27.91 -14.44
CA SER A 86 -33.61 27.88 -14.36
C SER A 86 -33.06 27.48 -12.98
N THR A 87 -33.84 27.58 -11.90
CA THR A 87 -33.43 27.16 -10.55
C THR A 87 -33.89 25.74 -10.19
N CYS A 88 -34.71 25.14 -11.05
CA CYS A 88 -35.27 23.82 -10.82
C CYS A 88 -34.29 22.69 -11.18
N ILE A 89 -34.63 21.50 -10.72
CA ILE A 89 -34.06 20.22 -11.15
C ILE A 89 -35.15 19.30 -11.69
N TYR A 90 -34.74 18.27 -12.44
CA TYR A 90 -35.60 17.16 -12.83
C TYR A 90 -34.85 15.85 -12.52
N PHE A 91 -35.56 14.84 -12.02
CA PHE A 91 -34.98 13.53 -11.73
C PHE A 91 -35.46 12.51 -12.78
N PRO A 92 -34.61 11.57 -13.20
CA PRO A 92 -35.07 10.42 -13.99
C PRO A 92 -36.07 9.58 -13.17
N GLU A 93 -36.98 8.87 -13.85
CA GLU A 93 -38.02 8.03 -13.22
C GLU A 93 -37.46 7.04 -12.18
N THR A 94 -36.28 6.47 -12.46
CA THR A 94 -35.52 5.62 -11.54
C THR A 94 -34.32 6.38 -10.99
N ILE A 95 -34.45 6.94 -9.79
CA ILE A 95 -33.33 7.57 -9.07
C ILE A 95 -32.54 6.46 -8.36
N ASN A 96 -31.29 6.24 -8.76
CA ASN A 96 -30.35 5.58 -7.87
C ASN A 96 -29.85 6.61 -6.85
N THR A 97 -30.49 6.67 -5.69
CA THR A 97 -30.19 7.64 -4.63
C THR A 97 -28.77 7.53 -4.10
N GLU A 98 -28.10 6.39 -4.30
CA GLU A 98 -26.71 6.18 -3.89
C GLU A 98 -25.74 7.07 -4.67
N ASN A 99 -26.08 7.50 -5.89
CA ASN A 99 -25.20 8.31 -6.74
C ASN A 99 -25.20 9.81 -6.40
N TYR A 100 -25.95 10.23 -5.36
CA TYR A 100 -26.18 11.64 -5.08
C TYR A 100 -25.97 12.00 -3.61
N ASN A 101 -25.50 13.22 -3.38
CA ASN A 101 -25.40 13.81 -2.06
C ASN A 101 -26.80 14.30 -1.58
N ILE A 102 -27.65 13.38 -1.13
CA ILE A 102 -29.10 13.56 -0.86
C ILE A 102 -29.43 14.79 0.01
N GLN A 103 -28.64 15.06 1.04
CA GLN A 103 -28.84 16.18 1.96
C GLN A 103 -28.73 17.56 1.29
N SER A 104 -28.21 17.63 0.06
CA SER A 104 -27.84 18.87 -0.62
C SER A 104 -28.96 19.46 -1.49
N PHE A 105 -30.04 18.72 -1.79
CA PHE A 105 -31.06 19.15 -2.76
C PHE A 105 -32.52 19.02 -2.29
N GLU A 106 -32.77 18.75 -1.00
CA GLU A 106 -34.13 18.65 -0.44
C GLU A 106 -34.95 19.94 -0.61
N LYS A 107 -34.28 21.09 -0.68
CA LYS A 107 -34.90 22.41 -0.83
C LYS A 107 -35.01 22.87 -2.27
N THR A 108 -34.51 22.10 -3.24
CA THR A 108 -34.52 22.48 -4.65
C THR A 108 -35.85 22.13 -5.29
N GLN A 109 -36.44 23.11 -6.00
CA GLN A 109 -37.71 22.92 -6.69
C GLN A 109 -37.58 21.88 -7.81
N ARG A 110 -38.56 20.98 -7.91
CA ARG A 110 -38.60 19.92 -8.93
C ARG A 110 -39.59 20.30 -10.02
N LEU A 111 -39.19 20.09 -11.27
CA LEU A 111 -40.12 20.18 -12.40
C LEU A 111 -40.96 18.91 -12.49
N GLU A 112 -42.22 19.10 -12.88
CA GLU A 112 -43.11 18.01 -13.22
C GLU A 112 -42.60 17.27 -14.47
N GLU A 113 -42.72 15.95 -14.46
CA GLU A 113 -42.27 15.04 -15.53
C GLU A 113 -42.83 15.43 -16.90
N ILE A 114 -44.14 15.56 -17.02
CA ILE A 114 -44.81 15.95 -18.27
C ILE A 114 -44.28 17.31 -18.77
N PHE A 115 -44.02 18.25 -17.87
CA PHE A 115 -43.48 19.56 -18.25
C PHE A 115 -42.04 19.44 -18.77
N PHE A 116 -41.17 18.72 -18.05
CA PHE A 116 -39.77 18.52 -18.44
C PHE A 116 -39.66 17.79 -19.79
N GLU A 117 -40.41 16.70 -19.97
CA GLU A 117 -40.41 15.95 -21.23
C GLU A 117 -40.80 16.83 -22.42
N ASN A 118 -41.85 17.64 -22.27
CA ASN A 118 -42.30 18.51 -23.35
C ASN A 118 -41.31 19.65 -23.58
N LEU A 119 -40.64 20.16 -22.55
CA LEU A 119 -39.54 21.11 -22.70
C LEU A 119 -38.36 20.49 -23.46
N LEU A 120 -38.01 19.23 -23.16
CA LEU A 120 -36.99 18.50 -23.90
C LEU A 120 -37.40 18.29 -25.36
N LYS A 121 -38.63 17.83 -25.62
CA LYS A 121 -39.20 17.70 -26.98
C LYS A 121 -39.15 19.03 -27.74
N TYR A 122 -39.50 20.14 -27.09
CA TYR A 122 -39.38 21.49 -27.66
C TYR A 122 -37.94 21.82 -28.06
N CYS A 123 -36.97 21.55 -27.18
CA CYS A 123 -35.56 21.79 -27.43
C CYS A 123 -34.95 20.89 -28.52
N LYS A 124 -35.53 19.70 -28.75
CA LYS A 124 -35.19 18.76 -29.84
C LYS A 124 -35.67 19.21 -31.23
N LEU A 125 -36.57 20.20 -31.32
CA LEU A 125 -37.02 20.73 -32.61
C LEU A 125 -35.84 21.34 -33.38
N ASN A 126 -35.66 20.90 -34.63
CA ASN A 126 -34.55 21.32 -35.47
C ASN A 126 -34.95 21.28 -36.96
N ASN A 127 -34.38 22.19 -37.76
CA ASN A 127 -34.58 22.17 -39.21
C ASN A 127 -33.73 21.07 -39.90
N ASN A 128 -32.69 20.58 -39.23
CA ASN A 128 -31.85 19.49 -39.68
C ASN A 128 -31.74 18.41 -38.58
N VAL A 129 -32.39 17.27 -38.81
CA VAL A 129 -32.36 16.12 -37.88
C VAL A 129 -30.98 15.48 -37.69
N ASN A 130 -30.06 15.68 -38.64
CA ASN A 130 -28.70 15.17 -38.57
C ASN A 130 -27.71 16.20 -38.00
N SER A 131 -28.21 17.28 -37.37
CA SER A 131 -27.34 18.32 -36.81
C SER A 131 -26.41 17.74 -35.74
N GLN A 132 -25.13 18.14 -35.84
CA GLN A 132 -24.04 17.83 -34.90
C GLN A 132 -23.51 19.11 -34.24
N SER A 133 -24.28 20.20 -34.27
CA SER A 133 -23.90 21.41 -33.55
C SER A 133 -23.84 21.14 -32.04
N LYS A 134 -22.95 21.83 -31.33
CA LYS A 134 -22.76 21.66 -29.88
C LYS A 134 -24.08 21.69 -29.08
N PRO A 135 -25.06 22.60 -29.35
CA PRO A 135 -26.35 22.56 -28.66
C PRO A 135 -27.19 21.34 -28.99
N SER A 136 -27.14 20.87 -30.25
CA SER A 136 -27.88 19.67 -30.66
C SER A 136 -27.27 18.43 -30.02
N SER A 137 -25.94 18.33 -29.98
CA SER A 137 -25.21 17.26 -29.30
C SER A 137 -25.51 17.25 -27.80
N LEU A 138 -25.55 18.41 -27.15
CA LEU A 138 -25.90 18.50 -25.73
C LEU A 138 -27.34 18.05 -25.45
N VAL A 139 -28.31 18.42 -26.29
CA VAL A 139 -29.69 17.94 -26.16
C VAL A 139 -29.78 16.41 -26.32
N LYS A 140 -28.97 15.81 -27.20
CA LYS A 140 -28.87 14.34 -27.34
C LYS A 140 -28.29 13.70 -26.07
N ILE A 141 -27.20 14.27 -25.53
CA ILE A 141 -26.60 13.82 -24.26
C ILE A 141 -27.62 13.89 -23.12
N ILE A 142 -28.37 14.99 -23.01
CA ILE A 142 -29.44 15.15 -22.01
C ILE A 142 -30.51 14.07 -22.22
N SER A 143 -30.96 13.84 -23.46
CA SER A 143 -31.96 12.82 -23.76
C SER A 143 -31.48 11.43 -23.33
N LYS A 144 -30.25 11.07 -23.70
CA LYS A 144 -29.61 9.81 -23.30
C LYS A 144 -29.48 9.66 -21.79
N TYR A 145 -29.07 10.71 -21.09
CA TYR A 145 -28.94 10.70 -19.62
C TYR A 145 -30.26 10.34 -18.93
N TYR A 146 -31.38 10.90 -19.41
CA TYR A 146 -32.72 10.62 -18.88
C TYR A 146 -33.40 9.41 -19.55
N SER A 147 -32.69 8.61 -20.35
CA SER A 147 -33.24 7.45 -21.08
C SER A 147 -34.38 7.78 -22.06
N PHE A 148 -34.41 8.99 -22.59
CA PHE A 148 -35.30 9.40 -23.68
C PHE A 148 -34.66 9.17 -25.05
N ASP A 149 -35.49 9.10 -26.08
CA ASP A 149 -35.06 9.05 -27.47
C ASP A 149 -34.11 10.23 -27.82
N GLU A 150 -32.99 9.93 -28.48
CA GLU A 150 -31.98 10.93 -28.85
C GLU A 150 -32.30 11.65 -30.18
N SER A 151 -33.26 11.15 -30.97
CA SER A 151 -33.51 11.66 -32.32
C SER A 151 -34.06 13.08 -32.32
N LEU A 152 -33.48 13.98 -33.14
CA LEU A 152 -34.01 15.35 -33.28
C LEU A 152 -35.36 15.33 -33.99
N ILE A 153 -36.23 16.29 -33.68
CA ILE A 153 -37.57 16.39 -34.25
C ILE A 153 -37.56 17.38 -35.42
N GLN A 154 -37.90 16.92 -36.62
CA GLN A 154 -37.89 17.76 -37.83
C GLN A 154 -38.93 18.89 -37.74
N LEU A 155 -38.47 20.13 -37.86
CA LEU A 155 -39.30 21.32 -38.01
C LEU A 155 -38.72 22.21 -39.12
N PRO A 156 -39.30 22.20 -40.34
CA PRO A 156 -38.82 23.02 -41.45
C PRO A 156 -38.89 24.52 -41.14
N ASN A 157 -37.92 25.28 -41.64
CA ASN A 157 -37.93 26.74 -41.56
C ASN A 157 -39.07 27.33 -42.42
N LEU A 158 -39.66 28.41 -41.93
CA LEU A 158 -40.56 29.27 -42.69
C LEU A 158 -39.78 30.19 -43.62
N GLU A 159 -40.43 30.64 -44.71
CA GLU A 159 -39.91 31.66 -45.62
C GLU A 159 -39.60 32.96 -44.88
N ASN A 160 -40.54 33.43 -44.05
CA ASN A 160 -40.29 34.54 -43.14
C ASN A 160 -39.46 34.07 -41.94
N GLN A 161 -38.17 34.37 -41.95
CA GLN A 161 -37.26 33.93 -40.89
C GLN A 161 -37.56 34.53 -39.52
N GLU A 162 -38.14 35.73 -39.46
CA GLU A 162 -38.48 36.39 -38.19
C GLU A 162 -39.66 35.75 -37.45
N GLU A 163 -40.46 34.95 -38.17
CA GLU A 163 -41.56 34.17 -37.62
C GLU A 163 -41.16 32.74 -37.28
N ASN A 164 -39.89 32.34 -37.48
CA ASN A 164 -39.43 31.02 -37.06
C ASN A 164 -39.35 30.92 -35.52
N LEU A 165 -39.32 29.68 -35.06
CA LEU A 165 -39.24 29.34 -33.65
C LEU A 165 -37.87 29.75 -33.07
N ASP A 166 -37.87 30.49 -31.95
CA ASP A 166 -36.66 30.75 -31.18
C ASP A 166 -36.61 29.80 -29.96
N ILE A 167 -35.68 28.86 -30.03
CA ILE A 167 -35.48 27.81 -29.02
C ILE A 167 -34.26 28.09 -28.13
N ARG A 168 -33.47 29.14 -28.41
CA ARG A 168 -32.17 29.36 -27.74
C ARG A 168 -32.32 29.58 -26.24
N SER A 169 -33.25 30.45 -25.83
CA SER A 169 -33.51 30.72 -24.42
C SER A 169 -34.01 29.47 -23.68
N ALA A 170 -34.92 28.71 -24.29
CA ALA A 170 -35.44 27.48 -23.69
C ALA A 170 -34.34 26.41 -23.55
N ARG A 171 -33.47 26.26 -24.56
CA ARG A 171 -32.30 25.36 -24.50
C ARG A 171 -31.35 25.74 -23.38
N LYS A 172 -31.05 27.03 -23.21
CA LYS A 172 -30.22 27.51 -22.10
C LYS A 172 -30.80 27.11 -20.74
N ILE A 173 -32.12 27.26 -20.57
CA ILE A 173 -32.83 26.87 -19.34
C ILE A 173 -32.83 25.35 -19.15
N LEU A 174 -33.06 24.55 -20.20
CA LEU A 174 -32.96 23.09 -20.14
C LEU A 174 -31.58 22.62 -19.68
N VAL A 175 -30.51 23.21 -20.24
CA VAL A 175 -29.13 22.90 -19.84
C VAL A 175 -28.89 23.30 -18.39
N GLN A 176 -29.41 24.44 -17.93
CA GLN A 176 -29.30 24.84 -16.54
C GLN A 176 -30.00 23.85 -15.59
N ILE A 177 -31.22 23.40 -15.92
CA ILE A 177 -31.94 22.37 -15.14
C ILE A 177 -31.11 21.09 -15.05
N PHE A 178 -30.50 20.67 -16.16
CA PHE A 178 -29.64 19.50 -16.19
C PHE A 178 -28.38 19.68 -15.33
N PHE A 179 -27.69 20.82 -15.44
CA PHE A 179 -26.49 21.09 -14.65
C PHE A 179 -26.79 21.25 -13.16
N ASN A 180 -27.96 21.80 -12.82
CA ASN A 180 -28.43 21.89 -11.44
C ASN A 180 -28.60 20.50 -10.82
N LEU A 181 -28.96 19.47 -11.58
CA LEU A 181 -28.96 18.09 -11.11
C LEU A 181 -27.54 17.53 -11.03
N LEU A 182 -26.73 17.73 -12.09
CA LEU A 182 -25.39 17.15 -12.18
C LEU A 182 -24.52 17.48 -10.97
N GLN A 183 -24.53 18.73 -10.51
CA GLN A 183 -23.71 19.19 -9.38
C GLN A 183 -23.96 18.46 -8.05
N TYR A 184 -25.05 17.69 -7.93
CA TYR A 184 -25.38 16.93 -6.73
C TYR A 184 -24.88 15.49 -6.73
N HIS A 185 -24.26 15.01 -7.82
CA HIS A 185 -23.65 13.68 -7.82
C HIS A 185 -22.50 13.60 -6.80
N ASP A 186 -22.30 12.40 -6.28
CA ASP A 186 -21.20 12.09 -5.38
C ASP A 186 -19.88 11.79 -6.12
N GLU A 187 -18.81 11.62 -5.35
CA GLU A 187 -17.47 11.37 -5.86
C GLU A 187 -17.37 10.04 -6.65
N ASP A 188 -18.12 9.00 -6.26
CA ASP A 188 -18.07 7.69 -6.91
C ASP A 188 -18.74 7.72 -8.29
N TRP A 189 -19.87 8.42 -8.41
CA TRP A 189 -20.52 8.64 -9.69
C TRP A 189 -19.62 9.47 -10.61
N VAL A 190 -19.04 10.56 -10.11
CA VAL A 190 -18.16 11.43 -10.91
C VAL A 190 -16.95 10.65 -11.42
N LYS A 191 -16.31 9.86 -10.56
CA LYS A 191 -15.18 8.99 -10.93
C LYS A 191 -15.53 8.04 -12.07
N SER A 192 -16.75 7.49 -12.05
CA SER A 192 -17.23 6.54 -13.05
C SER A 192 -17.69 7.20 -14.35
N ASN A 193 -17.93 8.52 -14.35
CA ASN A 193 -18.55 9.25 -15.46
C ASN A 193 -17.71 10.42 -15.99
N ILE A 194 -16.39 10.42 -15.76
CA ILE A 194 -15.46 11.45 -16.27
C ILE A 194 -15.59 11.65 -17.79
N SER A 195 -15.73 10.58 -18.57
CA SER A 195 -15.91 10.67 -20.03
C SER A 195 -17.18 11.41 -20.43
N LEU A 196 -18.31 11.14 -19.74
CA LEU A 196 -19.57 11.85 -19.97
C LEU A 196 -19.43 13.33 -19.63
N LEU A 197 -18.79 13.66 -18.51
CA LEU A 197 -18.54 15.06 -18.12
C LEU A 197 -17.67 15.79 -19.16
N LEU A 198 -16.71 15.10 -19.76
CA LEU A 198 -15.88 15.65 -20.83
C LEU A 198 -16.68 15.89 -22.12
N GLU A 199 -17.57 14.97 -22.51
CA GLU A 199 -18.50 15.17 -23.63
C GLU A 199 -19.40 16.39 -23.40
N ILE A 200 -19.92 16.56 -22.18
CA ILE A 200 -20.70 17.73 -21.77
C ILE A 200 -19.86 19.01 -21.86
N ALA A 201 -18.64 19.01 -21.34
CA ALA A 201 -17.74 20.17 -21.37
C ALA A 201 -17.41 20.61 -22.81
N ASN A 202 -17.20 19.63 -23.71
CA ASN A 202 -16.94 19.88 -25.13
C ASN A 202 -18.10 20.56 -25.87
N CYS A 203 -19.33 20.47 -25.34
CA CYS A 203 -20.48 21.18 -25.87
C CYS A 203 -20.54 22.67 -25.47
N ASN A 204 -19.55 23.17 -24.71
CA ASN A 204 -19.47 24.60 -24.35
C ASN A 204 -19.27 25.46 -25.61
N GLU A 205 -20.14 26.45 -25.77
CA GLU A 205 -20.10 27.46 -26.83
C GLU A 205 -20.66 28.80 -26.32
N ASP A 206 -20.49 29.86 -27.10
CA ASP A 206 -20.86 31.23 -26.70
C ASP A 206 -22.32 31.37 -26.24
N SER A 207 -23.24 30.63 -26.86
CA SER A 207 -24.67 30.69 -26.50
C SER A 207 -24.98 30.13 -25.10
N LEU A 208 -24.11 29.27 -24.57
CA LEU A 208 -24.25 28.59 -23.28
C LEU A 208 -23.18 29.02 -22.26
N LYS A 209 -22.23 29.90 -22.64
CA LYS A 209 -21.07 30.28 -21.84
C LYS A 209 -21.39 30.66 -20.40
N GLU A 210 -22.45 31.44 -20.18
CA GLU A 210 -22.89 31.86 -18.85
C GLU A 210 -23.30 30.67 -17.97
N VAL A 211 -24.02 29.69 -18.53
CA VAL A 211 -24.47 28.48 -17.82
C VAL A 211 -23.26 27.64 -17.43
N TYR A 212 -22.31 27.42 -18.35
CA TYR A 212 -21.06 26.70 -18.07
C TYR A 212 -20.20 27.40 -17.00
N SER A 213 -20.11 28.74 -17.04
CA SER A 213 -19.28 29.48 -16.08
C SER A 213 -19.83 29.51 -14.65
N THR A 214 -21.16 29.40 -14.50
CA THR A 214 -21.82 29.48 -13.19
C THR A 214 -22.09 28.11 -12.58
N SER A 215 -22.05 27.04 -13.38
CA SER A 215 -22.40 25.69 -12.94
C SER A 215 -21.20 24.90 -12.43
N LYS A 216 -21.46 24.02 -11.46
CA LYS A 216 -20.46 23.08 -10.91
C LYS A 216 -20.51 21.76 -11.67
N ILE A 217 -19.78 21.67 -12.77
CA ILE A 217 -19.79 20.49 -13.66
C ILE A 217 -18.38 19.98 -14.00
N TYR A 218 -17.33 20.65 -13.52
CA TYR A 218 -15.95 20.29 -13.81
C TYR A 218 -15.39 19.45 -12.66
N PRO A 219 -14.88 18.24 -12.93
CA PRO A 219 -14.36 17.37 -11.87
C PRO A 219 -12.96 17.81 -11.43
N ASN A 220 -12.74 17.93 -10.12
CA ASN A 220 -11.40 18.00 -9.56
C ASN A 220 -10.77 16.59 -9.44
N GLN A 221 -9.49 16.50 -9.10
CA GLN A 221 -8.78 15.22 -8.97
C GLN A 221 -9.18 14.37 -7.74
N LEU A 222 -10.15 14.85 -6.95
CA LEU A 222 -10.84 14.11 -5.89
C LEU A 222 -12.27 13.70 -6.30
N ASN A 223 -12.62 13.85 -7.57
CA ASN A 223 -13.94 13.55 -8.15
C ASN A 223 -15.08 14.44 -7.64
N GLN A 224 -14.79 15.65 -7.18
CA GLN A 224 -15.82 16.62 -6.79
C GLN A 224 -16.09 17.58 -7.94
N LEU A 225 -17.37 17.83 -8.22
CA LEU A 225 -17.77 18.82 -9.21
C LEU A 225 -17.62 20.24 -8.67
N LYS A 226 -16.94 21.08 -9.45
CA LYS A 226 -16.64 22.48 -9.14
C LYS A 226 -16.95 23.36 -10.34
N SER A 227 -17.06 24.66 -10.09
CA SER A 227 -17.06 25.65 -11.16
C SER A 227 -15.64 25.80 -11.72
N ASN A 228 -15.53 26.25 -12.97
CA ASN A 228 -14.21 26.50 -13.58
C ASN A 228 -13.39 27.54 -12.80
N ASN A 229 -14.05 28.49 -12.14
CA ASN A 229 -13.44 29.54 -11.31
C ASN A 229 -12.97 29.06 -9.93
N GLU A 230 -13.26 27.82 -9.54
CA GLU A 230 -12.71 27.20 -8.32
C GLU A 230 -11.46 26.37 -8.63
N LEU A 231 -11.24 26.03 -9.91
CA LEU A 231 -10.21 25.08 -10.31
C LEU A 231 -8.98 25.78 -10.92
N LYS A 232 -7.91 24.99 -11.04
CA LYS A 232 -6.66 25.33 -11.70
C LYS A 232 -6.28 24.18 -12.66
N ARG A 233 -5.64 24.55 -13.76
CA ARG A 233 -5.06 23.61 -14.72
C ARG A 233 -3.94 22.80 -14.07
N ASP A 234 -3.91 21.51 -14.36
CA ASP A 234 -2.83 20.62 -13.96
C ASP A 234 -1.76 20.56 -15.05
N ILE A 235 -0.73 21.41 -14.91
CA ILE A 235 0.45 21.47 -15.79
C ILE A 235 1.67 20.91 -15.03
N VAL A 236 1.44 19.94 -14.14
CA VAL A 236 2.51 19.22 -13.45
C VAL A 236 3.07 18.16 -14.42
N GLU A 237 4.25 18.45 -14.98
CA GLU A 237 4.96 17.62 -15.96
C GLU A 237 5.75 16.51 -15.26
N ILE A 238 6.54 16.88 -14.25
CA ILE A 238 7.28 15.95 -13.42
C ILE A 238 6.40 15.60 -12.24
N SER A 239 5.76 14.44 -12.33
CA SER A 239 4.86 13.94 -11.29
C SER A 239 5.54 13.00 -10.32
N GLU A 240 6.66 12.36 -10.68
CA GLU A 240 7.33 11.32 -9.89
C GLU A 240 8.67 11.79 -9.35
N ILE A 241 8.91 11.60 -8.06
CA ILE A 241 10.21 11.67 -7.37
C ILE A 241 10.49 10.25 -6.86
N LYS A 242 11.70 9.73 -7.04
CA LYS A 242 12.04 8.43 -6.46
C LYS A 242 12.18 8.63 -4.94
N TYR A 243 11.27 8.04 -4.17
CA TYR A 243 11.20 8.21 -2.71
C TYR A 243 11.20 6.81 -2.11
N SER A 244 12.28 6.45 -1.43
CA SER A 244 12.55 5.13 -0.84
C SER A 244 12.75 3.95 -1.81
N SER A 245 13.20 2.82 -1.25
CA SER A 245 13.37 1.52 -1.90
C SER A 245 12.06 0.90 -2.39
N GLU A 246 10.90 1.37 -1.92
CA GLU A 246 9.59 0.75 -2.16
C GLU A 246 8.77 1.37 -3.33
N GLY A 247 9.19 2.48 -3.95
CA GLY A 247 8.47 2.98 -5.13
C GLY A 247 8.68 4.44 -5.55
N LYS A 248 7.92 4.84 -6.58
CA LYS A 248 7.84 6.21 -7.11
C LYS A 248 6.83 7.02 -6.29
N TYR A 249 7.20 8.19 -5.82
CA TYR A 249 6.31 9.07 -5.03
C TYR A 249 5.87 10.26 -5.84
N LEU A 250 4.59 10.58 -5.77
CA LEU A 250 4.08 11.69 -6.53
C LEU A 250 4.40 13.01 -5.82
N ILE A 251 4.90 14.02 -6.53
CA ILE A 251 5.19 15.37 -5.97
C ILE A 251 3.97 15.98 -5.27
N LYS A 252 2.76 15.65 -5.74
CA LYS A 252 1.49 16.04 -5.14
C LYS A 252 1.23 15.36 -3.79
N ASN A 253 1.71 14.13 -3.59
CA ASN A 253 1.66 13.45 -2.29
C ASN A 253 2.62 14.11 -1.32
N LEU A 254 3.87 14.35 -1.75
CA LEU A 254 4.85 15.06 -0.92
C LEU A 254 4.33 16.44 -0.50
N TYR A 255 3.71 17.19 -1.41
CA TYR A 255 3.05 18.45 -1.09
C TYR A 255 1.98 18.27 0.00
N GLU A 256 1.13 17.26 -0.13
CA GLU A 256 0.06 16.96 0.83
C GLU A 256 0.62 16.55 2.20
N ASP A 257 1.67 15.73 2.23
CA ASP A 257 2.31 15.28 3.47
C ASP A 257 2.97 16.43 4.23
N VAL A 258 3.61 17.36 3.50
CA VAL A 258 4.34 18.49 4.07
C VAL A 258 3.39 19.62 4.49
N THR A 259 2.42 19.97 3.63
CA THR A 259 1.52 21.11 3.86
C THR A 259 0.22 20.73 4.58
N LYS A 260 -0.08 19.44 4.71
CA LYS A 260 -1.35 18.90 5.19
C LYS A 260 -2.57 19.33 4.36
N TYR A 261 -2.35 19.72 3.09
CA TYR A 261 -3.39 20.14 2.16
C TYR A 261 -3.27 19.41 0.81
N SER A 262 -4.37 18.81 0.36
CA SER A 262 -4.39 18.11 -0.93
C SER A 262 -4.64 19.07 -2.09
N ILE A 263 -3.59 19.37 -2.86
CA ILE A 263 -3.70 20.20 -4.08
C ILE A 263 -4.68 19.63 -5.11
N ARG A 264 -4.95 18.31 -5.06
CA ARG A 264 -5.93 17.62 -5.92
C ARG A 264 -7.34 18.20 -5.82
N LYS A 265 -7.67 18.85 -4.69
CA LYS A 265 -8.94 19.54 -4.51
C LYS A 265 -9.11 20.73 -5.46
N ASP A 266 -8.00 21.37 -5.83
CA ASP A 266 -7.97 22.59 -6.65
C ASP A 266 -7.65 22.29 -8.12
N LEU A 267 -7.08 21.12 -8.41
CA LEU A 267 -6.71 20.74 -9.76
C LEU A 267 -7.85 20.06 -10.49
N VAL A 268 -8.07 20.47 -11.73
CA VAL A 268 -8.92 19.74 -12.67
C VAL A 268 -8.17 18.52 -13.23
N TYR A 269 -8.91 17.54 -13.75
CA TYR A 269 -8.35 16.50 -14.63
C TYR A 269 -7.68 17.10 -15.88
N LYS A 270 -6.55 16.53 -16.32
CA LYS A 270 -5.72 17.11 -17.39
C LYS A 270 -6.49 17.30 -18.70
N GLU A 271 -7.42 16.40 -19.01
CA GLU A 271 -8.29 16.45 -20.19
C GLU A 271 -9.22 17.67 -20.19
N PHE A 272 -9.47 18.27 -19.02
CA PHE A 272 -10.34 19.43 -18.86
C PHE A 272 -9.57 20.76 -18.77
N ASN A 273 -8.24 20.73 -18.90
CA ASN A 273 -7.41 21.95 -18.80
C ASN A 273 -7.89 23.06 -19.75
N GLU A 274 -8.35 22.70 -20.95
CA GLU A 274 -8.83 23.67 -21.96
C GLU A 274 -10.03 24.51 -21.50
N PHE A 275 -10.83 24.02 -20.54
CA PHE A 275 -12.01 24.72 -20.03
C PHE A 275 -11.73 25.66 -18.86
N ILE A 276 -10.52 25.60 -18.30
CA ILE A 276 -10.06 26.48 -17.22
C ILE A 276 -9.26 27.64 -17.82
N ALA A 277 -9.26 28.82 -17.19
CA ALA A 277 -8.52 29.98 -17.68
C ALA A 277 -7.00 29.70 -17.74
N GLU A 278 -6.31 30.25 -18.74
CA GLU A 278 -4.89 29.95 -19.02
C GLU A 278 -3.94 30.41 -17.92
N ASP A 279 -4.28 31.48 -17.21
CA ASP A 279 -3.52 32.08 -16.11
C ASP A 279 -3.71 31.32 -14.78
N ARG A 280 -4.66 30.39 -14.71
CA ARG A 280 -4.98 29.60 -13.51
C ARG A 280 -4.39 28.21 -13.63
N PHE A 281 -3.11 28.07 -13.34
CA PHE A 281 -2.40 26.79 -13.45
C PHE A 281 -1.49 26.53 -12.26
N ILE A 282 -1.17 25.25 -12.06
CA ILE A 282 -0.15 24.79 -11.12
C ILE A 282 0.90 24.00 -11.90
N THR A 283 2.17 24.28 -11.61
CA THR A 283 3.32 23.59 -12.19
C THR A 283 4.08 22.80 -11.13
N SER A 284 4.95 21.90 -11.57
CA SER A 284 5.90 21.22 -10.67
C SER A 284 6.73 22.22 -9.87
N LYS A 285 7.18 23.32 -10.49
CA LYS A 285 7.97 24.37 -9.82
C LYS A 285 7.20 25.10 -8.72
N TRP A 286 5.91 25.38 -8.93
CA TRP A 286 5.10 26.00 -7.88
C TRP A 286 4.98 25.06 -6.67
N LEU A 287 4.72 23.78 -6.91
CA LEU A 287 4.62 22.78 -5.83
C LEU A 287 5.92 22.66 -5.05
N THR A 288 7.07 22.57 -5.73
CA THR A 288 8.36 22.44 -5.05
C THR A 288 8.73 23.66 -4.24
N ILE A 289 8.43 24.87 -4.72
CA ILE A 289 8.64 26.10 -3.93
C ILE A 289 7.84 26.06 -2.63
N GLN A 290 6.56 25.65 -2.69
CA GLN A 290 5.74 25.55 -1.48
C GLN A 290 6.22 24.47 -0.51
N ILE A 291 6.73 23.35 -1.03
CA ILE A 291 7.36 22.30 -0.21
C ILE A 291 8.63 22.86 0.45
N GLU A 292 9.49 23.53 -0.31
CA GLU A 292 10.70 24.16 0.24
C GLU A 292 10.35 25.22 1.28
N ASP A 293 9.36 26.08 1.03
CA ASP A 293 8.91 27.07 2.03
C ASP A 293 8.53 26.39 3.34
N ALA A 294 7.82 25.27 3.30
CA ALA A 294 7.51 24.50 4.50
C ALA A 294 8.75 23.92 5.19
N PHE A 295 9.75 23.44 4.44
CA PHE A 295 11.02 22.98 5.00
C PHE A 295 11.84 24.11 5.65
N PHE A 296 11.87 25.29 5.04
CA PHE A 296 12.69 26.41 5.51
C PHE A 296 11.99 27.30 6.55
N ASN A 297 10.68 27.14 6.76
CA ASN A 297 9.95 27.81 7.85
C ASN A 297 10.24 27.19 9.23
N THR A 298 10.74 25.96 9.26
CA THR A 298 11.31 25.30 10.43
C THR A 298 12.82 25.51 10.48
N ASP A 299 13.43 25.40 11.66
CA ASP A 299 14.88 25.59 11.79
C ASP A 299 15.64 24.47 11.08
N ILE A 300 16.04 24.76 9.84
CA ILE A 300 16.70 23.79 8.97
C ILE A 300 18.16 23.53 9.38
N HIS A 301 18.73 24.36 10.25
CA HIS A 301 20.09 24.21 10.79
C HIS A 301 20.22 23.10 11.84
N ASN A 302 19.08 22.51 12.24
CA ASN A 302 19.06 21.27 13.00
C ASN A 302 18.32 20.19 12.21
N ILE A 303 18.90 19.77 11.08
CA ILE A 303 18.34 18.72 10.22
C ILE A 303 18.06 17.40 10.97
N THR A 304 18.77 17.14 12.07
CA THR A 304 18.58 15.93 12.89
C THR A 304 17.20 15.92 13.54
N GLU A 305 16.76 17.04 14.10
CA GLU A 305 15.47 17.19 14.78
C GLU A 305 14.37 17.72 13.85
N HIS A 306 14.70 17.97 12.58
CA HIS A 306 13.78 18.55 11.62
C HIS A 306 12.60 17.61 11.34
N PRO A 307 11.35 18.10 11.39
CA PRO A 307 10.16 17.26 11.23
C PRO A 307 10.09 16.57 9.86
N PHE A 308 10.72 17.16 8.85
CA PHE A 308 10.79 16.64 7.48
C PHE A 308 12.18 16.08 7.09
N ARG A 309 12.96 15.61 8.07
CA ARG A 309 14.33 15.09 7.84
C ARG A 309 14.37 14.03 6.74
N VAL A 310 13.45 13.07 6.78
CA VAL A 310 13.41 11.94 5.84
C VAL A 310 13.13 12.44 4.42
N GLU A 311 12.14 13.30 4.27
CA GLU A 311 11.74 13.92 3.00
C GLU A 311 12.90 14.71 2.39
N ILE A 312 13.54 15.58 3.18
CA ILE A 312 14.66 16.42 2.74
C ILE A 312 15.82 15.55 2.24
N LEU A 313 16.25 14.56 3.03
CA LEU A 313 17.39 13.71 2.66
C LEU A 313 17.08 12.84 1.42
N ASN A 314 15.83 12.35 1.31
CA ASN A 314 15.39 11.61 0.13
C ASN A 314 15.40 12.48 -1.13
N ILE A 315 14.95 13.73 -1.05
CA ILE A 315 15.00 14.66 -2.19
C ILE A 315 16.45 14.95 -2.59
N ILE A 316 17.32 15.24 -1.63
CA ILE A 316 18.76 15.49 -1.90
C ILE A 316 19.41 14.27 -2.58
N SER A 317 19.06 13.05 -2.15
CA SER A 317 19.58 11.82 -2.77
C SER A 317 19.20 11.69 -4.25
N SER A 318 18.11 12.33 -4.67
CA SER A 318 17.59 12.32 -6.03
C SER A 318 18.24 13.36 -6.96
N PHE A 319 19.02 14.31 -6.43
CA PHE A 319 19.70 15.36 -7.22
C PHE A 319 20.75 14.85 -8.22
N ARG A 320 21.02 13.54 -8.25
CA ARG A 320 21.75 12.91 -9.37
C ARG A 320 21.08 13.19 -10.72
N LYS A 321 19.76 13.36 -10.75
CA LYS A 321 19.06 13.86 -11.94
C LYS A 321 18.91 15.37 -11.85
N LYS A 322 19.43 16.06 -12.87
CA LYS A 322 19.46 17.52 -12.97
C LYS A 322 18.07 18.16 -12.81
N GLU A 323 17.04 17.51 -13.34
CA GLU A 323 15.64 17.96 -13.27
C GLU A 323 15.15 18.17 -11.83
N TYR A 324 15.54 17.31 -10.88
CA TYR A 324 15.13 17.49 -9.48
C TYR A 324 15.88 18.62 -8.79
N ALA A 325 17.17 18.80 -9.09
CA ALA A 325 17.94 19.93 -8.58
C ALA A 325 17.40 21.26 -9.10
N GLU A 326 16.96 21.31 -10.37
CA GLU A 326 16.34 22.50 -10.96
C GLU A 326 14.96 22.82 -10.36
N LEU A 327 14.22 21.82 -9.87
CA LEU A 327 12.94 22.00 -9.18
C LEU A 327 13.10 22.43 -7.71
N PHE A 328 14.08 21.90 -7.00
CA PHE A 328 14.37 22.17 -5.57
C PHE A 328 15.66 22.98 -5.41
N GLN A 329 15.70 24.19 -5.99
CA GLN A 329 16.92 24.99 -6.07
C GLN A 329 17.46 25.41 -4.70
N ARG A 330 16.58 25.80 -3.77
CA ARG A 330 17.03 26.26 -2.43
C ARG A 330 17.63 25.10 -1.64
N LEU A 331 17.04 23.92 -1.78
CA LEU A 331 17.54 22.71 -1.15
C LEU A 331 18.85 22.25 -1.78
N ASP A 332 18.98 22.35 -3.11
CA ASP A 332 20.24 22.06 -3.82
C ASP A 332 21.37 23.01 -3.39
N ASP A 333 21.08 24.30 -3.23
CA ASP A 333 22.03 25.31 -2.75
C ASP A 333 22.53 25.03 -1.32
N LYS A 334 21.66 24.45 -0.46
CA LYS A 334 21.97 24.16 0.96
C LYS A 334 22.42 22.73 1.22
N LYS A 335 22.41 21.84 0.21
CA LYS A 335 22.67 20.41 0.39
C LYS A 335 23.99 20.10 1.11
N ALA A 336 25.06 20.85 0.80
CA ALA A 336 26.37 20.61 1.38
C ALA A 336 26.40 20.93 2.88
N THR A 337 25.74 22.02 3.28
CA THR A 337 25.60 22.42 4.68
C THR A 337 24.75 21.41 5.46
N LEU A 338 23.60 21.01 4.90
CA LEU A 338 22.72 20.03 5.53
C LEU A 338 23.38 18.66 5.68
N MET A 339 24.12 18.20 4.67
CA MET A 339 24.87 16.95 4.76
C MET A 339 25.99 17.01 5.78
N LEU A 340 26.67 18.16 5.91
CA LEU A 340 27.69 18.35 6.95
C LEU A 340 27.07 18.27 8.34
N GLU A 341 25.93 18.91 8.58
CA GLU A 341 25.22 18.86 9.87
C GLU A 341 24.85 17.43 10.28
N VAL A 342 24.39 16.59 9.33
CA VAL A 342 24.13 15.16 9.57
C VAL A 342 25.41 14.42 10.01
N VAL A 343 26.55 14.73 9.39
CA VAL A 343 27.86 14.10 9.69
C VAL A 343 28.44 14.59 11.02
N THR A 344 28.18 15.84 11.40
CA THR A 344 28.75 16.46 12.61
C THR A 344 27.93 16.24 13.88
N ASN A 345 26.83 15.51 13.82
CA ASN A 345 26.01 15.16 14.98
C ASN A 345 26.85 14.39 16.02
N GLU A 346 27.01 14.93 17.23
CA GLU A 346 27.92 14.37 18.26
C GLU A 346 27.66 12.90 18.59
N ASN A 347 26.41 12.44 18.49
CA ASN A 347 26.06 11.05 18.82
C ASN A 347 26.47 10.04 17.75
N THR A 348 26.67 10.47 16.50
CA THR A 348 26.98 9.59 15.36
C THR A 348 28.25 10.00 14.62
N LYS A 349 28.90 11.09 15.05
CA LYS A 349 30.03 11.71 14.38
C LYS A 349 31.17 10.70 14.21
N ASP A 350 31.54 10.01 15.28
CA ASP A 350 32.67 9.08 15.26
C ASP A 350 32.37 7.84 14.39
N ASP A 351 31.11 7.37 14.40
CA ASP A 351 30.66 6.26 13.54
C ASP A 351 30.70 6.65 12.06
N ILE A 352 30.19 7.84 11.72
CA ILE A 352 30.20 8.34 10.35
C ILE A 352 31.63 8.62 9.90
N PHE A 353 32.48 9.20 10.76
CA PHE A 353 33.90 9.38 10.47
C PHE A 353 34.58 8.05 10.16
N SER A 354 34.34 7.03 10.99
CA SER A 354 34.86 5.68 10.77
C SER A 354 34.43 5.13 9.42
N ILE A 355 33.16 5.32 9.03
CA ILE A 355 32.64 4.90 7.73
C ILE A 355 33.30 5.66 6.57
N VAL A 356 33.40 6.99 6.61
CA VAL A 356 33.96 7.76 5.49
C VAL A 356 35.48 7.61 5.34
N THR A 357 36.16 7.15 6.39
CA THR A 357 37.60 6.82 6.34
C THR A 357 37.91 5.44 5.76
N LEU A 358 36.88 4.62 5.49
CA LEU A 358 37.05 3.33 4.81
C LEU A 358 37.60 3.53 3.39
N GLU A 359 38.34 2.54 2.90
CA GLU A 359 38.79 2.53 1.50
C GLU A 359 37.60 2.47 0.53
N GLU A 360 37.76 2.98 -0.69
CA GLU A 360 36.69 3.04 -1.69
C GLU A 360 36.06 1.66 -1.97
N SER A 361 36.87 0.60 -1.90
CA SER A 361 36.42 -0.78 -2.12
C SER A 361 35.43 -1.24 -1.04
N ASP A 362 35.69 -0.89 0.22
CA ASP A 362 34.87 -1.27 1.36
C ASP A 362 33.65 -0.36 1.53
N LEU A 363 33.78 0.94 1.23
CA LEU A 363 32.64 1.86 1.09
C LEU A 363 31.61 1.34 0.08
N LYS A 364 32.07 0.82 -1.08
CA LYS A 364 31.18 0.23 -2.09
C LYS A 364 30.49 -1.04 -1.59
N LYS A 365 31.18 -1.89 -0.81
CA LYS A 365 30.57 -3.10 -0.24
C LYS A 365 29.52 -2.73 0.81
N LEU A 366 29.85 -1.83 1.74
CA LEU A 366 28.92 -1.34 2.75
C LEU A 366 27.69 -0.67 2.11
N GLY A 367 27.91 0.19 1.10
CA GLY A 367 26.84 0.86 0.38
C GLY A 367 25.90 -0.09 -0.35
N LYS A 368 26.39 -1.25 -0.83
CA LYS A 368 25.53 -2.32 -1.37
C LYS A 368 24.78 -3.05 -0.26
N LEU A 369 25.46 -3.37 0.83
CA LEU A 369 24.88 -4.11 1.95
C LEU A 369 23.71 -3.34 2.61
N VAL A 370 23.84 -2.03 2.76
CA VAL A 370 22.79 -1.15 3.32
C VAL A 370 21.58 -1.00 2.38
N GLN A 371 21.72 -1.29 1.09
CA GLN A 371 20.61 -1.26 0.13
C GLN A 371 19.77 -2.55 0.14
N GLU A 372 20.18 -3.59 0.86
CA GLU A 372 19.42 -4.83 0.99
C GLU A 372 18.31 -4.67 2.02
N ASP A 373 17.08 -5.08 1.68
CA ASP A 373 15.89 -4.92 2.53
C ASP A 373 16.02 -5.63 3.88
N ASN A 374 16.88 -6.65 3.97
CA ASN A 374 17.11 -7.46 5.16
C ASN A 374 18.43 -7.13 5.88
N PHE A 375 19.02 -5.95 5.65
CA PHE A 375 20.29 -5.52 6.24
C PHE A 375 20.46 -5.86 7.73
N SER A 376 19.47 -5.51 8.57
CA SER A 376 19.50 -5.79 10.01
C SER A 376 19.59 -7.28 10.31
N ALA A 377 18.73 -8.09 9.67
CA ALA A 377 18.71 -9.54 9.89
C ALA A 377 19.99 -10.23 9.37
N LEU A 378 20.64 -9.64 8.36
CA LEU A 378 21.92 -10.12 7.84
C LEU A 378 23.06 -9.87 8.83
N LEU A 379 23.09 -8.68 9.44
CA LEU A 379 24.04 -8.34 10.49
C LEU A 379 23.88 -9.23 11.72
N ASP A 380 22.65 -9.39 12.22
CA ASP A 380 22.37 -10.23 13.38
C ASP A 380 22.87 -11.67 13.16
N LYS A 381 22.58 -12.26 12.00
CA LYS A 381 23.08 -13.60 11.64
C LYS A 381 24.60 -13.67 11.52
N ALA A 382 25.23 -12.63 10.99
CA ALA A 382 26.69 -12.60 10.87
C ALA A 382 27.35 -12.55 12.27
N THR A 383 26.78 -11.78 13.19
CA THR A 383 27.20 -11.73 14.59
C THR A 383 27.00 -13.08 15.29
N ASP A 384 25.84 -13.71 15.10
CA ASP A 384 25.55 -15.04 15.65
C ASP A 384 26.53 -16.11 15.15
N LEU A 385 26.83 -16.11 13.85
CA LEU A 385 27.78 -17.05 13.25
C LEU A 385 29.20 -16.86 13.79
N LEU A 386 29.64 -15.61 13.94
CA LEU A 386 30.95 -15.31 14.51
C LEU A 386 31.04 -15.78 15.97
N GLN A 387 29.98 -15.56 16.74
CA GLN A 387 29.89 -16.01 18.12
C GLN A 387 29.92 -17.54 18.24
N GLN A 388 29.19 -18.25 17.37
CA GLN A 388 29.23 -19.71 17.30
C GLN A 388 30.61 -20.25 16.92
N GLN A 389 31.32 -19.57 16.02
CA GLN A 389 32.68 -19.96 15.65
C GLN A 389 33.65 -19.82 16.83
N ILE A 390 33.60 -18.69 17.55
CA ILE A 390 34.40 -18.45 18.75
C ILE A 390 34.13 -19.52 19.82
N GLU A 391 32.85 -19.85 20.06
CA GLU A 391 32.45 -20.91 21.00
C GLU A 391 32.98 -22.28 20.59
N THR A 392 32.91 -22.62 19.30
CA THR A 392 33.38 -23.92 18.79
C THR A 392 34.90 -24.06 18.90
N GLU A 393 35.65 -23.01 18.56
CA GLU A 393 37.11 -22.99 18.70
C GLU A 393 37.53 -23.10 20.18
N ALA A 394 36.80 -22.41 21.08
CA ALA A 394 37.06 -22.48 22.50
C ALA A 394 36.70 -23.85 23.11
N ASP A 395 35.57 -24.45 22.71
CA ASP A 395 35.17 -25.82 23.10
C ASP A 395 36.27 -26.82 22.77
N PHE A 396 36.76 -26.78 21.53
CA PHE A 396 37.84 -27.64 21.07
C PHE A 396 39.11 -27.46 21.92
N ARG A 397 39.50 -26.21 22.20
CA ARG A 397 40.68 -25.91 22.99
C ARG A 397 40.57 -26.43 24.44
N HIS A 398 39.45 -26.16 25.12
CA HIS A 398 39.26 -26.59 26.51
C HIS A 398 39.24 -28.11 26.66
N LYS A 399 38.57 -28.82 25.75
CA LYS A 399 38.59 -30.29 25.72
C LYS A 399 40.01 -30.82 25.55
N HIS A 400 40.78 -30.20 24.65
CA HIS A 400 42.15 -30.62 24.39
C HIS A 400 43.09 -30.36 25.58
N GLU A 401 42.97 -29.21 26.24
CA GLU A 401 43.77 -28.86 27.42
C GLU A 401 43.48 -29.81 28.60
N ILE A 402 42.21 -30.08 28.90
CA ILE A 402 41.82 -31.02 29.96
C ILE A 402 42.29 -32.44 29.64
N GLY A 403 42.11 -32.88 28.38
CA GLY A 403 42.58 -34.20 27.96
C GLY A 403 44.09 -34.34 28.16
N THR A 404 44.88 -33.38 27.65
CA THR A 404 46.33 -33.37 27.81
C THR A 404 46.76 -33.39 29.28
N TYR A 405 46.04 -32.67 30.15
CA TYR A 405 46.36 -32.63 31.57
C TYR A 405 46.07 -33.97 32.29
N ILE A 406 44.91 -34.59 32.02
CA ILE A 406 44.57 -35.93 32.53
C ILE A 406 45.66 -36.93 32.11
N GLU A 407 46.03 -36.94 30.84
CA GLU A 407 47.08 -37.82 30.32
C GLU A 407 48.41 -37.59 31.04
N SER A 408 48.82 -36.34 31.23
CA SER A 408 50.08 -35.99 31.87
C SER A 408 50.17 -36.47 33.33
N LEU A 409 49.09 -36.34 34.10
CA LEU A 409 49.09 -36.78 35.50
C LEU A 409 49.05 -38.29 35.66
N ILE A 410 48.35 -39.00 34.77
CA ILE A 410 48.39 -40.46 34.76
C ILE A 410 49.81 -40.93 34.44
N ARG A 411 50.49 -40.30 33.48
CA ARG A 411 51.90 -40.58 33.20
C ARG A 411 52.77 -40.31 34.42
N GLU A 412 52.58 -39.20 35.11
CA GLU A 412 53.34 -38.85 36.31
C GLU A 412 53.11 -39.88 37.44
N LYS A 413 51.86 -40.17 37.80
CA LYS A 413 51.53 -41.12 38.88
C LYS A 413 51.98 -42.56 38.61
N LEU A 414 52.05 -42.97 37.34
CA LEU A 414 52.40 -44.34 36.95
C LEU A 414 53.87 -44.49 36.53
N SER A 415 54.63 -43.38 36.45
CA SER A 415 56.02 -43.35 35.97
C SER A 415 56.97 -44.25 36.78
N ASP A 416 56.71 -44.42 38.07
CA ASP A 416 57.54 -45.25 38.97
C ASP A 416 57.14 -46.75 38.97
N GLU A 417 55.88 -47.10 38.73
CA GLU A 417 55.35 -48.47 38.89
C GLU A 417 55.19 -49.24 37.56
N LEU A 418 54.89 -48.55 36.46
CA LEU A 418 54.49 -49.18 35.19
C LEU A 418 55.37 -48.80 33.98
N GLN A 419 56.22 -47.77 34.08
CA GLN A 419 57.14 -47.34 33.01
C GLN A 419 56.47 -47.25 31.62
N ASP A 420 57.13 -47.70 30.55
CA ASP A 420 56.69 -47.65 29.14
C ASP A 420 55.47 -48.55 28.82
N ARG A 421 54.89 -49.23 29.83
CA ARG A 421 53.73 -50.13 29.62
C ARG A 421 52.44 -49.37 29.40
N VAL A 422 52.36 -48.11 29.85
CA VAL A 422 51.17 -47.26 29.68
C VAL A 422 51.35 -46.37 28.47
N SER A 423 50.45 -46.49 27.51
CA SER A 423 50.38 -45.61 26.35
C SER A 423 48.99 -45.00 26.20
N PHE A 424 48.94 -43.88 25.51
CA PHE A 424 47.71 -43.20 25.13
C PHE A 424 47.64 -43.33 23.62
N GLY A 425 46.45 -43.56 23.08
CA GLY A 425 46.29 -43.73 21.63
C GLY A 425 46.72 -42.46 20.89
N ASP A 426 47.88 -42.47 20.24
CA ASP A 426 48.36 -41.33 19.47
C ASP A 426 47.52 -41.14 18.20
N LYS A 427 47.17 -39.89 17.99
CA LYS A 427 46.67 -39.33 16.73
C LYS A 427 47.64 -39.72 15.61
N GLU A 428 47.10 -40.27 14.53
CA GLU A 428 47.83 -40.69 13.32
C GLU A 428 48.58 -42.04 13.41
N THR A 429 47.85 -43.15 13.53
CA THR A 429 47.80 -44.19 12.47
C THR A 429 47.03 -45.42 12.95
N GLU A 430 46.22 -45.96 12.04
CA GLU A 430 45.51 -47.23 12.11
C GLU A 430 44.24 -47.35 12.99
N ALA A 431 43.12 -47.32 12.26
CA ALA A 431 41.85 -47.97 12.54
C ALA A 431 40.94 -47.33 13.61
N THR A 432 40.06 -46.47 13.08
CA THR A 432 38.71 -46.07 13.52
C THR A 432 37.84 -47.10 14.28
N ASN A 433 38.24 -48.37 14.39
CA ASN A 433 37.45 -49.41 15.05
C ASN A 433 37.67 -49.51 16.57
N ILE A 434 38.83 -49.10 17.11
CA ILE A 434 39.10 -49.23 18.57
C ILE A 434 38.71 -47.97 19.35
N GLN A 435 38.91 -46.78 18.78
CA GLN A 435 38.61 -45.52 19.48
C GLN A 435 37.11 -45.26 19.71
N GLY A 436 36.20 -45.86 18.93
CA GLY A 436 34.76 -45.88 19.21
C GLY A 436 34.12 -44.53 19.55
N GLY A 437 34.70 -43.41 19.08
CA GLY A 437 34.27 -42.05 19.37
C GLY A 437 34.58 -41.51 20.78
N GLN A 438 35.61 -42.03 21.47
CA GLN A 438 36.09 -41.54 22.77
C GLN A 438 37.26 -40.57 22.63
N ASP A 439 37.31 -39.54 23.47
CA ASP A 439 38.37 -38.52 23.45
C ASP A 439 39.72 -39.02 23.99
N ILE A 440 39.72 -39.90 25.00
CA ILE A 440 40.95 -40.47 25.59
C ILE A 440 40.77 -41.98 25.79
N VAL A 441 41.76 -42.76 25.34
CA VAL A 441 41.83 -44.20 25.58
C VAL A 441 43.20 -44.53 26.17
N ILE A 442 43.19 -45.17 27.33
CA ILE A 442 44.38 -45.54 28.08
C ILE A 442 44.68 -47.01 27.81
N PHE A 443 45.90 -47.30 27.38
CA PHE A 443 46.37 -48.63 27.07
C PHE A 443 47.41 -49.10 28.09
N LEU A 444 47.38 -50.38 28.41
CA LEU A 444 48.42 -51.08 29.17
C LEU A 444 48.90 -52.29 28.36
N ASP A 445 50.20 -52.34 28.05
CA ASP A 445 50.83 -53.35 27.19
C ASP A 445 50.08 -53.52 25.84
N GLY A 446 49.60 -52.42 25.27
CA GLY A 446 48.83 -52.41 24.02
C GLY A 446 47.35 -52.80 24.15
N ASN A 447 46.87 -53.14 25.35
CA ASN A 447 45.45 -53.44 25.59
C ASN A 447 44.71 -52.24 26.19
N PRO A 448 43.51 -51.88 25.69
CA PRO A 448 42.75 -50.77 26.28
C PRO A 448 42.29 -51.15 27.69
N VAL A 449 42.63 -50.32 28.67
CA VAL A 449 42.30 -50.54 30.10
C VAL A 449 41.30 -49.53 30.64
N TYR A 450 41.14 -48.36 30.00
CA TYR A 450 40.18 -47.35 30.43
C TYR A 450 39.82 -46.38 29.31
N PHE A 451 38.58 -45.85 29.32
CA PHE A 451 38.03 -44.93 28.33
C PHE A 451 37.49 -43.66 29.00
N ILE A 452 37.81 -42.49 28.46
CA ILE A 452 37.32 -41.20 28.96
C ILE A 452 36.77 -40.38 27.80
N GLU A 453 35.55 -39.88 27.97
CA GLU A 453 34.90 -38.93 27.06
C GLU A 453 34.88 -37.54 27.68
N VAL A 454 35.31 -36.52 26.94
CA VAL A 454 35.42 -35.13 27.42
C VAL A 454 34.37 -34.25 26.74
N LYS A 455 33.43 -33.73 27.52
CA LYS A 455 32.38 -32.82 27.07
C LYS A 455 32.50 -31.48 27.77
N SER A 456 32.10 -30.42 27.08
CA SER A 456 31.98 -29.10 27.69
C SER A 456 30.56 -28.54 27.50
N ARG A 457 30.17 -27.65 28.40
CA ARG A 457 28.87 -26.96 28.39
C ARG A 457 29.07 -25.45 28.44
N TRP A 458 28.43 -24.75 27.49
CA TRP A 458 28.55 -23.30 27.31
C TRP A 458 27.29 -22.50 27.61
N ASN A 459 26.12 -23.15 27.65
CA ASN A 459 24.82 -22.52 27.91
C ASN A 459 24.06 -23.28 29.00
N SER A 460 23.47 -22.55 29.95
CA SER A 460 22.68 -23.08 31.05
C SER A 460 21.38 -23.76 30.60
N GLN A 461 20.89 -23.46 29.40
CA GLN A 461 19.74 -24.13 28.79
C GLN A 461 20.09 -25.51 28.21
N ASN A 462 21.36 -25.75 27.90
CA ASN A 462 21.82 -27.00 27.29
C ASN A 462 22.27 -28.00 28.37
N SER A 463 22.13 -29.28 28.09
CA SER A 463 22.75 -30.37 28.86
C SER A 463 23.86 -31.00 28.02
N VAL A 464 24.70 -31.85 28.64
CA VAL A 464 25.74 -32.56 27.91
C VAL A 464 25.09 -33.68 27.09
N SER A 465 25.37 -33.75 25.78
CA SER A 465 24.87 -34.83 24.92
C SER A 465 25.97 -35.82 24.56
N MET A 466 25.66 -37.12 24.64
CA MET A 466 26.50 -38.22 24.17
C MET A 466 25.92 -38.83 22.88
N SER A 467 26.80 -39.15 21.93
CA SER A 467 26.43 -39.83 20.69
C SER A 467 26.09 -41.30 20.94
N LYS A 468 25.42 -41.95 19.97
CA LYS A 468 25.14 -43.39 20.01
C LYS A 468 26.37 -44.22 20.41
N LEU A 469 27.49 -44.08 19.71
CA LEU A 469 28.71 -44.86 20.00
C LEU A 469 29.24 -44.61 21.41
N GLN A 470 29.14 -43.39 21.91
CA GLN A 470 29.55 -43.03 23.27
C GLN A 470 28.67 -43.70 24.33
N LEU A 471 27.36 -43.73 24.10
CA LEU A 471 26.43 -44.45 24.97
C LEU A 471 26.69 -45.97 24.97
N GLN A 472 26.88 -46.56 23.79
CA GLN A 472 27.16 -47.99 23.63
C GLN A 472 28.44 -48.36 24.37
N ARG A 473 29.53 -47.61 24.15
CA ARG A 473 30.82 -47.82 24.82
C ARG A 473 30.72 -47.68 26.33
N ALA A 474 29.96 -46.68 26.82
CA ALA A 474 29.74 -46.49 28.25
C ALA A 474 29.04 -47.70 28.91
N VAL A 475 28.12 -48.37 28.19
CA VAL A 475 27.44 -49.58 28.67
C VAL A 475 28.32 -50.81 28.56
N GLU A 476 29.00 -51.01 27.43
CA GLU A 476 29.91 -52.14 27.20
C GLU A 476 31.09 -52.15 28.18
N GLU A 477 31.64 -50.97 28.46
CA GLU A 477 32.87 -50.78 29.23
C GLU A 477 32.63 -50.10 30.58
N ASN A 478 31.43 -50.28 31.16
CA ASN A 478 30.94 -49.52 32.31
C ASN A 478 31.93 -49.43 33.49
N GLU A 479 32.61 -50.54 33.80
CA GLU A 479 33.57 -50.63 34.91
C GLU A 479 34.90 -49.88 34.63
N ARG A 480 35.16 -49.51 33.37
CA ARG A 480 36.37 -48.84 32.91
C ARG A 480 36.09 -47.65 31.99
N TYR A 481 34.98 -46.94 32.25
CA TYR A 481 34.52 -45.78 31.50
C TYR A 481 34.25 -44.59 32.40
N ALA A 482 34.61 -43.38 31.96
CA ALA A 482 34.22 -42.13 32.60
C ALA A 482 33.78 -41.05 31.61
N LEU A 483 32.73 -40.31 31.98
CA LEU A 483 32.36 -39.05 31.34
C LEU A 483 32.99 -37.89 32.11
N CYS A 484 33.93 -37.21 31.49
CA CYS A 484 34.50 -35.93 31.93
C CYS A 484 33.63 -34.79 31.38
N ALA A 485 33.02 -34.01 32.25
CA ALA A 485 32.17 -32.89 31.87
C ALA A 485 32.68 -31.58 32.48
N VAL A 486 32.94 -30.60 31.63
CA VAL A 486 33.40 -29.26 31.98
C VAL A 486 32.25 -28.26 31.86
N ASP A 487 31.80 -27.68 32.98
CA ASP A 487 30.68 -26.72 32.96
C ASP A 487 31.16 -25.27 33.03
N ILE A 488 31.42 -24.69 31.85
CA ILE A 488 31.89 -23.30 31.71
C ILE A 488 30.83 -22.28 32.17
N THR A 489 29.55 -22.66 32.23
CA THR A 489 28.48 -21.78 32.69
C THR A 489 28.62 -21.39 34.16
N ARG A 490 29.41 -22.15 34.93
CA ARG A 490 29.70 -21.89 36.35
C ARG A 490 30.91 -20.98 36.56
N TYR A 491 31.61 -20.57 35.50
CA TYR A 491 32.73 -19.65 35.60
C TYR A 491 32.23 -18.23 35.97
N ILE A 492 32.71 -17.73 37.11
CA ILE A 492 32.36 -16.41 37.65
C ILE A 492 33.56 -15.44 37.70
N GLY A 493 34.70 -15.82 37.10
CA GLY A 493 35.90 -14.99 37.06
C GLY A 493 35.83 -13.87 36.01
N SER A 494 36.85 -13.03 36.00
CA SER A 494 36.95 -11.87 35.09
C SER A 494 37.70 -12.14 33.79
N ASN A 495 38.33 -13.31 33.63
CA ASN A 495 39.04 -13.63 32.41
C ASN A 495 38.06 -13.98 31.29
N ASP A 496 38.54 -13.91 30.05
CA ASP A 496 37.77 -14.35 28.89
C ASP A 496 37.44 -15.84 29.03
N ARG A 497 36.15 -16.16 29.21
CA ARG A 497 35.65 -17.53 29.33
C ARG A 497 35.94 -18.39 28.11
N TYR A 498 36.32 -17.78 26.98
CA TYR A 498 36.77 -18.44 25.76
C TYR A 498 38.29 -18.57 25.67
N ARG A 499 39.04 -18.33 26.75
CA ARG A 499 40.50 -18.45 26.86
C ARG A 499 40.94 -18.76 28.31
N LEU A 500 40.29 -19.73 28.95
CA LEU A 500 40.60 -20.11 30.33
C LEU A 500 41.87 -20.98 30.39
N SER A 501 42.61 -20.87 31.49
CA SER A 501 43.75 -21.74 31.79
C SER A 501 43.31 -23.06 32.44
N THR A 502 44.15 -24.09 32.42
CA THR A 502 43.86 -25.39 33.06
C THR A 502 43.47 -25.25 34.53
N GLU A 503 44.15 -24.37 35.29
CA GLU A 503 43.86 -24.10 36.71
C GLU A 503 42.43 -23.56 36.93
N GLU A 504 41.90 -22.82 35.96
CA GLU A 504 40.53 -22.28 35.99
C GLU A 504 39.49 -23.28 35.51
N ILE A 505 39.85 -24.18 34.61
CA ILE A 505 38.95 -25.19 34.04
C ILE A 505 38.74 -26.37 35.01
N LEU A 506 39.78 -26.76 35.76
CA LEU A 506 39.71 -27.92 36.66
C LEU A 506 38.57 -27.85 37.71
N PRO A 507 38.34 -26.73 38.42
CA PRO A 507 37.23 -26.62 39.36
C PRO A 507 35.84 -26.71 38.72
N LEU A 508 35.76 -26.53 37.40
CA LEU A 508 34.54 -26.63 36.61
C LEU A 508 34.30 -28.05 36.08
N THR A 509 35.26 -28.97 36.29
CA THR A 509 35.29 -30.30 35.70
C THR A 509 34.81 -31.36 36.69
N LYS A 510 33.94 -32.27 36.22
CA LYS A 510 33.44 -33.43 36.98
C LYS A 510 33.56 -34.71 36.18
N PHE A 511 33.81 -35.83 36.86
CA PHE A 511 33.95 -37.16 36.27
C PHE A 511 32.86 -38.10 36.77
N VAL A 512 31.96 -38.51 35.87
CA VAL A 512 30.94 -39.52 36.15
C VAL A 512 31.47 -40.88 35.73
N THR A 513 31.83 -41.71 36.70
CA THR A 513 32.24 -43.09 36.49
C THR A 513 31.02 -44.02 36.49
N LYS A 514 31.13 -45.18 35.83
CA LYS A 514 30.05 -46.19 35.78
C LYS A 514 28.70 -45.65 35.30
N ILE A 515 28.72 -44.63 34.44
CA ILE A 515 27.50 -44.01 33.91
C ILE A 515 26.70 -45.00 33.04
N GLY A 516 27.35 -46.06 32.54
CA GLY A 516 26.72 -47.16 31.83
C GLY A 516 25.62 -47.86 32.63
N ASP A 517 25.70 -47.92 33.97
CA ASP A 517 24.60 -48.48 34.79
C ASP A 517 23.30 -47.67 34.65
N THR A 518 23.42 -46.36 34.47
CA THR A 518 22.27 -45.47 34.25
C THR A 518 21.81 -45.49 32.79
N ILE A 519 22.74 -45.65 31.84
CA ILE A 519 22.44 -45.65 30.41
C ILE A 519 21.87 -47.00 29.95
N LYS A 520 22.34 -48.11 30.51
CA LYS A 520 22.03 -49.48 30.05
C LYS A 520 20.52 -49.74 29.95
N PRO A 521 19.68 -49.44 30.95
CA PRO A 521 18.24 -49.67 30.86
C PRO A 521 17.55 -48.90 29.72
N LEU A 522 18.17 -47.82 29.23
CA LEU A 522 17.61 -46.98 28.17
C LEU A 522 17.92 -47.50 26.76
N ILE A 523 19.00 -48.28 26.59
CA ILE A 523 19.48 -48.69 25.26
C ILE A 523 19.67 -50.20 25.10
N GLU A 524 19.55 -51.00 26.17
CA GLU A 524 19.81 -52.45 26.15
C GLU A 524 18.96 -53.20 25.13
N ASP A 525 17.65 -52.93 25.07
CA ASP A 525 16.75 -53.55 24.07
C ASP A 525 17.17 -53.18 22.64
N ASN A 526 17.60 -51.93 22.44
CA ASN A 526 18.04 -51.45 21.14
C ASN A 526 19.40 -52.04 20.73
N LEU A 527 20.32 -52.21 21.68
CA LEU A 527 21.59 -52.90 21.49
C LEU A 527 21.39 -54.35 21.03
N GLU A 528 20.42 -55.07 21.61
CA GLU A 528 20.11 -56.44 21.21
C GLU A 528 19.40 -56.49 19.86
N ALA A 529 18.49 -55.56 19.58
CA ALA A 529 17.83 -55.43 18.28
C ALA A 529 18.82 -55.12 17.15
N GLU A 530 19.85 -54.30 17.40
CA GLU A 530 20.92 -53.99 16.45
C GLU A 530 21.80 -55.19 16.06
N LYS A 531 21.84 -56.26 16.87
CA LYS A 531 22.51 -57.52 16.50
C LYS A 531 21.69 -58.35 15.51
N GLN A 532 20.40 -58.04 15.35
CA GLN A 532 19.45 -58.76 14.50
C GLN A 532 18.77 -57.81 13.50
N GLN A 533 19.58 -57.03 12.78
CA GLN A 533 19.11 -55.92 11.92
C GLN A 533 18.03 -56.31 10.90
N ASP A 534 18.06 -57.56 10.40
CA ASP A 534 17.09 -58.07 9.41
C ASP A 534 15.77 -58.58 10.02
N LYS A 535 15.67 -58.67 11.36
CA LYS A 535 14.56 -59.33 12.08
C LYS A 535 13.90 -58.45 13.13
N SER A 536 14.51 -57.34 13.51
CA SER A 536 14.07 -56.49 14.62
C SER A 536 14.09 -55.01 14.26
N ILE A 537 13.03 -54.28 14.63
CA ILE A 537 13.00 -52.82 14.55
C ILE A 537 14.03 -52.27 15.55
N HIS A 538 14.92 -51.39 15.09
CA HIS A 538 15.94 -50.76 15.91
C HIS A 538 16.15 -49.29 15.51
N LEU A 539 16.66 -48.51 16.45
CA LEU A 539 16.99 -47.09 16.29
C LEU A 539 18.40 -46.96 15.69
N ILE A 540 18.51 -46.24 14.58
CA ILE A 540 19.77 -46.11 13.85
C ILE A 540 20.62 -44.96 14.40
N ASP A 541 19.99 -43.81 14.70
CA ASP A 541 20.65 -42.60 15.20
C ASP A 541 19.90 -42.08 16.44
N TYR A 542 20.54 -42.17 17.60
CA TYR A 542 20.01 -41.69 18.88
C TYR A 542 21.13 -41.06 19.70
N ARG A 543 20.73 -40.15 20.60
CA ARG A 543 21.63 -39.43 21.50
C ARG A 543 21.10 -39.46 22.91
N GLY A 544 22.00 -39.46 23.87
CA GLY A 544 21.68 -39.40 25.30
C GLY A 544 21.95 -38.00 25.80
N ILE A 545 21.01 -37.45 26.55
CA ILE A 545 21.21 -36.21 27.28
C ILE A 545 21.54 -36.58 28.71
N ILE A 546 22.68 -36.13 29.21
CA ILE A 546 23.13 -36.35 30.58
C ILE A 546 22.73 -35.13 31.43
N PRO A 547 21.78 -35.29 32.37
CA PRO A 547 21.35 -34.21 33.25
C PRO A 547 22.48 -33.71 34.15
N GLN A 548 22.43 -32.43 34.51
CA GLN A 548 23.46 -31.82 35.35
C GLN A 548 23.53 -32.41 36.76
N ASP A 549 22.40 -32.82 37.33
CA ASP A 549 22.40 -33.44 38.66
C ASP A 549 23.22 -34.74 38.67
N ILE A 550 23.24 -35.49 37.55
CA ILE A 550 24.09 -36.68 37.41
C ILE A 550 25.57 -36.28 37.35
N ILE A 551 25.90 -35.24 36.58
CA ILE A 551 27.26 -34.72 36.43
C ILE A 551 27.81 -34.18 37.75
N GLN A 552 27.01 -33.42 38.49
CA GLN A 552 27.42 -32.78 39.75
C GLN A 552 27.72 -33.79 40.85
N ASN A 553 27.06 -34.95 40.82
CA ASN A 553 27.36 -36.08 41.71
C ASN A 553 28.64 -36.86 41.31
N GLY A 554 29.28 -36.48 40.21
CA GLY A 554 30.54 -37.04 39.78
C GLY A 554 31.73 -36.64 40.68
N ASN A 555 32.83 -37.36 40.48
CA ASN A 555 34.08 -37.13 41.19
C ASN A 555 34.73 -35.84 40.71
N ASP A 556 35.35 -35.12 41.64
CA ASP A 556 36.31 -34.08 41.29
C ASP A 556 37.57 -34.70 40.68
N PHE A 557 38.35 -33.85 40.01
CA PHE A 557 39.51 -34.28 39.25
C PHE A 557 40.49 -35.14 40.07
N ASP A 558 40.93 -34.68 41.24
CA ASP A 558 41.92 -35.41 42.05
C ASP A 558 41.42 -36.79 42.48
N ASN A 559 40.16 -36.86 42.94
CA ASN A 559 39.51 -38.11 43.34
C ASN A 559 39.40 -39.10 42.17
N PHE A 560 39.06 -38.59 40.98
CA PHE A 560 38.99 -39.43 39.78
C PHE A 560 40.37 -39.99 39.41
N ILE A 561 41.42 -39.17 39.45
CA ILE A 561 42.77 -39.62 39.13
C ILE A 561 43.24 -40.71 40.09
N GLU A 562 42.96 -40.61 41.39
CA GLU A 562 43.26 -41.69 42.35
C GLU A 562 42.55 -43.00 41.99
N LEU A 563 41.24 -42.95 41.73
CA LEU A 563 40.44 -44.13 41.35
C LEU A 563 40.92 -44.77 40.03
N LEU A 564 41.29 -43.92 39.07
CA LEU A 564 41.83 -44.36 37.78
C LEU A 564 43.18 -45.06 37.96
N SER A 565 44.11 -44.48 38.71
CA SER A 565 45.41 -45.09 39.02
C SER A 565 45.26 -46.44 39.71
N GLU A 566 44.37 -46.57 40.70
CA GLU A 566 44.09 -47.86 41.34
C GLU A 566 43.60 -48.92 40.35
N THR A 567 42.72 -48.51 39.43
CA THR A 567 42.15 -49.40 38.41
C THR A 567 43.22 -49.92 37.47
N ILE A 568 44.11 -49.03 37.01
CA ILE A 568 45.22 -49.40 36.13
C ILE A 568 46.21 -50.32 36.86
N ASN A 569 46.56 -50.02 38.12
CA ASN A 569 47.47 -50.84 38.92
C ASN A 569 46.92 -52.24 39.22
N ARG A 570 45.61 -52.38 39.48
CA ARG A 570 44.96 -53.69 39.63
C ARG A 570 45.08 -54.50 38.33
N ASN A 571 44.81 -53.89 37.18
CA ASN A 571 44.92 -54.55 35.89
C ASN A 571 46.37 -54.96 35.56
N ALA A 572 47.36 -54.14 35.94
CA ALA A 572 48.76 -54.45 35.74
C ALA A 572 49.27 -55.66 36.53
N ASN A 573 48.70 -55.92 37.71
CA ASN A 573 49.04 -57.09 38.54
C ASN A 573 48.37 -58.39 38.06
N VAL A 574 47.26 -58.30 37.32
CA VAL A 574 46.59 -59.47 36.72
C VAL A 574 47.35 -59.99 35.50
N VAL A 575 48.04 -59.12 34.74
CA VAL A 575 48.81 -59.50 33.53
C VAL A 575 50.14 -60.21 33.86
N LYS A 576 50.62 -60.16 35.11
CA LYS A 576 51.85 -60.86 35.57
C LYS A 576 51.60 -62.30 36.04
N GLY A 577 50.35 -62.79 36.02
CA GLY A 577 49.94 -64.12 36.52
C GLY A 577 49.93 -65.22 35.47
#